data_AF-A0A4S2M5Y4-F1
#
_entry.id   AF-A0A4S2M5Y4-F1
#
_cell.length_a   1.000
_cell.length_b   1.000
_cell.length_c   1.000
_cell.angle_alpha   90.00
_cell.angle_beta   90.00
_cell.angle_gamma   90.00
#
_symmetry.space_group_name_H-M   'P 1'
#
loop_
_entity.id
_entity.type
_entity.pdbx_description
1 polymer ?
#
loop_
_entity_poly.entity_id
_entity_poly.type
_entity_poly.pdbx_seq_one_letter_code
_entity_poly.pdbx_strand_id
1 'polypeptide(L)'
;MALGGGPTKRVPAGGVENGTDKAEATAFDTVVEISNLLETGLDNEELLMCTKLIESGVNPIALAMSIHTIKQGQYKQTSTRK
;
A
#
# COMPACT_ATOMS: atom_id res chain seq x y z
N MET A 1 13.53 -63.94 24.00
CA MET A 1 12.31 -63.31 23.46
C MET A 1 12.72 -62.07 22.70
N ALA A 2 12.51 -62.08 21.38
CA ALA A 2 12.91 -61.02 20.46
C ALA A 2 11.69 -60.13 20.15
N LEU A 3 11.84 -58.81 20.30
CA LEU A 3 10.99 -57.76 19.70
C LEU A 3 11.98 -56.61 19.46
N GLY A 4 12.42 -56.28 18.25
CA GLY A 4 11.64 -55.98 17.06
C GLY A 4 11.76 -54.48 16.79
N GLY A 5 12.92 -54.04 16.30
CA GLY A 5 13.14 -52.67 15.84
C GLY A 5 12.42 -52.41 14.52
N GLY A 6 11.67 -51.30 14.44
CA GLY A 6 11.09 -50.80 13.19
C GLY A 6 11.66 -49.41 12.87
N PRO A 7 12.01 -49.09 11.61
CA PRO A 7 12.48 -47.77 11.23
C PRO A 7 11.29 -46.80 11.16
N THR A 8 11.33 -45.75 11.96
CA THR A 8 10.39 -44.62 11.82
C THR A 8 10.67 -43.91 10.49
N LYS A 9 9.76 -44.10 9.55
CA LYS A 9 9.71 -43.43 8.25
C LYS A 9 9.75 -41.92 8.47
N ARG A 10 10.87 -41.28 8.09
CA ARG A 10 10.99 -39.83 7.98
C ARG A 10 9.87 -39.31 7.08
N VAL A 11 8.97 -38.53 7.65
CA VAL A 11 8.12 -37.62 6.87
C VAL A 11 8.98 -36.40 6.52
N PRO A 12 9.07 -36.00 5.24
CA PRO A 12 9.57 -34.67 4.92
C PRO A 12 8.49 -33.69 5.40
N ALA A 13 8.78 -32.96 6.47
CA ALA A 13 8.04 -31.74 6.78
C ALA A 13 8.28 -30.79 5.61
N GLY A 14 7.28 -30.71 4.72
CA GLY A 14 7.29 -29.84 3.57
C GLY A 14 7.66 -28.42 4.00
N GLY A 15 8.58 -27.82 3.27
CA GLY A 15 8.84 -26.40 3.37
C GLY A 15 7.53 -25.67 3.17
N VAL A 16 7.11 -24.94 4.20
CA VAL A 16 6.10 -23.90 4.05
C VAL A 16 6.82 -22.76 3.36
N GLU A 17 6.91 -22.80 2.03
CA GLU A 17 7.16 -21.60 1.24
C GLU A 17 5.92 -20.71 1.37
N ASN A 18 5.88 -19.93 2.45
CA ASN A 18 4.88 -18.92 2.63
C ASN A 18 5.19 -17.78 1.64
N GLY A 19 4.71 -17.93 0.41
CA GLY A 19 4.74 -16.91 -0.62
C GLY A 19 3.62 -15.87 -0.47
N THR A 20 3.22 -15.52 0.76
CA THR A 20 2.11 -14.57 0.99
C THR A 20 2.59 -13.13 1.18
N ASP A 21 3.89 -12.85 1.07
CA ASP A 21 4.43 -11.50 1.32
C ASP A 21 4.55 -10.61 0.06
N LYS A 22 4.00 -11.04 -1.09
CA LYS A 22 4.15 -10.32 -2.37
C LYS A 22 2.88 -9.64 -2.89
N ALA A 23 1.71 -9.89 -2.30
CA ALA A 23 0.47 -9.34 -2.86
C ALA A 23 0.26 -7.85 -2.49
N GLU A 24 0.58 -7.44 -1.26
CA GLU A 24 0.37 -6.05 -0.83
C GLU A 24 1.38 -5.06 -1.45
N ALA A 25 2.63 -5.48 -1.64
CA ALA A 25 3.63 -4.67 -2.32
C ALA A 25 3.24 -4.39 -3.79
N THR A 26 2.54 -5.32 -4.46
CA THR A 26 2.19 -5.14 -5.89
C THR A 26 1.16 -4.06 -6.15
N ALA A 27 0.15 -3.91 -5.28
CA ALA A 27 -0.94 -2.97 -5.52
C ALA A 27 -0.44 -1.53 -5.43
N PHE A 28 0.32 -1.21 -4.38
CA PHE A 28 0.90 0.12 -4.23
C PHE A 28 1.97 0.41 -5.28
N ASP A 29 2.84 -0.55 -5.59
CA ASP A 29 3.84 -0.39 -6.66
C ASP A 29 3.17 -0.10 -8.02
N THR A 30 2.04 -0.76 -8.33
CA THR A 30 1.28 -0.49 -9.56
C THR A 30 0.71 0.94 -9.56
N VAL A 31 0.20 1.42 -8.42
CA VAL A 31 -0.32 2.79 -8.30
C VAL A 31 0.80 3.83 -8.42
N VAL A 32 1.99 3.54 -7.88
CA VAL A 32 3.20 4.36 -8.06
C VAL A 32 3.59 4.42 -9.54
N GLU A 33 3.60 3.28 -10.24
CA GLU A 33 3.90 3.24 -11.68
C GLU A 33 2.91 4.07 -12.50
N ILE A 34 1.60 3.92 -12.23
CA ILE A 34 0.55 4.72 -12.86
C ILE A 34 0.76 6.22 -12.57
N SER A 35 1.06 6.57 -11.33
CA SER A 35 1.30 7.95 -10.91
C SER A 35 2.48 8.58 -11.67
N ASN A 36 3.56 7.82 -11.86
CA ASN A 36 4.73 8.25 -12.63
C ASN A 36 4.41 8.39 -14.12
N LEU A 37 3.65 7.47 -14.70
CA LEU A 37 3.23 7.54 -16.11
C LEU A 37 2.34 8.76 -16.40
N LEU A 38 1.50 9.15 -15.44
CA LEU A 38 0.61 10.30 -15.55
C LEU A 38 1.24 11.62 -15.09
N GLU A 39 2.49 11.59 -14.63
CA GLU A 39 3.21 12.75 -14.08
C GLU A 39 2.37 13.55 -13.08
N THR A 40 1.69 12.86 -12.15
CA THR A 40 0.81 13.52 -11.15
C THR A 40 1.56 14.49 -10.23
N GLY A 41 2.89 14.37 -10.19
CA GLY A 41 3.79 15.16 -9.37
C GLY A 41 3.70 14.82 -7.88
N LEU A 42 3.01 13.75 -7.49
CA LEU A 42 2.95 13.27 -6.11
C LEU A 42 4.17 12.42 -5.79
N ASP A 43 4.78 12.65 -4.63
CA ASP A 43 5.81 11.75 -4.13
C ASP A 43 5.20 10.46 -3.54
N ASN A 44 6.06 9.48 -3.22
CA ASN A 44 5.60 8.18 -2.72
C ASN A 44 4.88 8.30 -1.37
N GLU A 45 5.26 9.26 -0.53
CA GLU A 45 4.66 9.45 0.79
C GLU A 45 3.27 10.11 0.68
N GLU A 46 3.14 11.14 -0.16
CA GLU A 46 1.88 11.79 -0.53
C GLU A 46 0.91 10.78 -1.13
N LEU A 47 1.38 9.94 -2.06
CA LEU A 47 0.55 8.92 -2.72
C LEU A 47 0.08 7.84 -1.74
N LEU A 48 0.94 7.41 -0.81
CA LEU A 48 0.59 6.49 0.25
C LEU A 48 -0.47 7.09 1.18
N MET A 49 -0.32 8.36 1.54
CA MET A 49 -1.31 9.07 2.35
C MET A 49 -2.65 9.17 1.64
N CYS A 50 -2.65 9.50 0.34
CA CYS A 50 -3.87 9.56 -0.47
C CYS A 50 -4.59 8.20 -0.51
N THR A 51 -3.84 7.12 -0.69
CA THR A 51 -4.38 5.76 -0.72
C THR A 51 -5.07 5.42 0.60
N LYS A 52 -4.42 5.68 1.74
CA LYS A 52 -5.00 5.48 3.08
C LYS A 52 -6.25 6.32 3.33
N LEU A 53 -6.27 7.57 2.86
CA LEU A 53 -7.44 8.44 2.99
C LEU A 53 -8.61 7.89 2.18
N ILE A 54 -8.38 7.43 0.96
CA ILE A 54 -9.40 6.83 0.11
C ILE A 54 -9.93 5.53 0.74
N GLU A 55 -9.04 4.68 1.29
CA GLU A 55 -9.41 3.47 2.02
C GLU A 55 -10.28 3.78 3.27
N SER A 56 -10.06 4.92 3.91
CA SER A 56 -10.91 5.40 5.02
C SER A 56 -12.27 5.96 4.59
N GLY A 57 -12.54 6.03 3.28
CA GLY A 57 -13.81 6.52 2.73
C GLY A 57 -13.81 7.99 2.30
N VAL A 58 -12.64 8.63 2.21
CA VAL A 58 -12.53 10.01 1.67
C VAL A 58 -12.84 9.99 0.17
N ASN A 59 -13.60 10.99 -0.30
CA ASN A 59 -13.93 11.13 -1.70
C ASN A 59 -12.65 11.47 -2.52
N PRO A 60 -12.28 10.65 -3.53
CA PRO A 60 -11.04 10.84 -4.28
C PRO A 60 -11.04 12.12 -5.13
N ILE A 61 -12.20 12.55 -5.64
CA ILE A 61 -12.32 13.78 -6.45
C ILE A 61 -12.08 15.01 -5.58
N ALA A 62 -12.71 15.08 -4.40
CA ALA A 62 -12.52 16.18 -3.46
C ALA A 62 -11.08 16.25 -2.93
N LEU A 63 -10.45 15.08 -2.70
CA LEU A 63 -9.06 14.99 -2.29
C LEU A 63 -8.12 15.53 -3.38
N ALA A 64 -8.31 15.10 -4.63
CA ALA A 64 -7.51 15.58 -5.76
C ALA A 64 -7.63 17.11 -5.95
N MET A 65 -8.84 17.67 -5.84
CA MET A 65 -9.05 19.12 -5.89
C MET A 65 -8.30 19.84 -4.77
N SER A 66 -8.35 19.31 -3.55
CA SER A 66 -7.67 19.91 -2.39
C SER A 66 -6.16 19.92 -2.56
N ILE A 67 -5.57 18.79 -2.98
CA ILE A 67 -4.14 18.66 -3.28
C ILE A 67 -3.73 19.62 -4.38
N HIS A 68 -4.51 19.70 -5.46
CA HIS A 68 -4.24 20.63 -6.55
C HIS A 68 -4.26 22.08 -6.05
N THR A 69 -5.28 22.50 -5.30
CA THR A 69 -5.35 23.85 -4.72
C THR A 69 -4.15 24.18 -3.85
N ILE A 70 -3.70 23.23 -3.01
CA ILE A 70 -2.55 23.40 -2.13
C ILE A 70 -1.25 23.53 -2.94
N LYS A 71 -1.00 22.63 -3.90
CA LYS A 71 0.23 22.64 -4.71
C LYS A 71 0.33 23.83 -5.65
N GLN A 72 -0.80 24.35 -6.12
CA GLN A 72 -0.85 25.59 -6.89
C GLN A 72 -0.71 26.86 -6.03
N GLY A 73 -0.52 26.73 -4.71
CA GLY A 73 -0.39 27.88 -3.81
C GLY A 73 -1.68 28.69 -3.64
N GLN A 74 -2.82 28.16 -4.07
CA GLN A 74 -4.12 28.83 -4.04
C GLN A 74 -4.80 28.72 -2.68
N TYR A 75 -4.04 28.66 -1.59
CA TYR A 75 -4.59 28.75 -0.24
C TYR A 75 -4.95 30.22 0.03
N LYS A 76 -6.21 30.61 -0.20
CA LYS A 76 -6.70 31.88 0.32
C LYS A 76 -6.90 31.71 1.83
N GLN A 77 -5.88 32.04 2.62
CA GLN A 77 -6.05 32.31 4.04
C GLN A 77 -6.99 33.51 4.18
N THR A 78 -8.29 33.26 4.32
CA THR A 78 -9.24 34.28 4.74
C THR A 78 -9.01 34.52 6.23
N SER A 79 -7.94 35.25 6.55
CA SER A 79 -7.74 35.84 7.87
C SER A 79 -8.80 36.93 8.05
N THR A 80 -10.03 36.52 8.38
CA THR A 80 -10.99 37.40 9.04
C THR A 80 -10.66 37.36 10.52
N ARG A 81 -9.66 38.14 10.94
CA ARG A 81 -9.62 38.65 12.30
C ARG A 81 -10.48 39.91 12.32
N LYS A 82 -11.59 39.84 13.05
CA LYS A 82 -12.36 41.02 13.48
C LYS A 82 -11.61 41.74 14.59
#